data_AF-S9WI31-F1
#
_entry.id   AF-S9WI31-F1
#
_cell.length_a   1.000
_cell.length_b   1.000
_cell.length_c   1.000
_cell.angle_alpha   90.00
_cell.angle_beta   90.00
_cell.angle_gamma   90.00
#
_symmetry.space_group_name_H-M   'P 1'
#
loop_
_entity.id
_entity.type
_entity.pdbx_description
1 polymer ?
#
loop_
_entity_poly.entity_id
_entity_poly.type
_entity_poly.pdbx_seq_one_letter_code
_entity_poly.pdbx_strand_id
1 'polypeptide(L)'
;MMRQSRCMLSRNFRLSLKYPSLVSYNKLPWEIVNHETPALHMHVAPYYEQIISLAATTAVPHLAHAKHQTVAEAQRLRALPGTLYLMKGGAQTPPGFTAHDVADSVALQYYGGLSGTVAPVAHVRLMVSDDLRLLCLAVTCAGAYRSVAPRSTLQQVGAAAERGDTTFTLYHYFRPNRPATELTRPLDKYYVHRPRANVLDAFASGSGWVPQLAVPTREKARAQLTPLPPYRPPQSYLMGLAERLAVIPGNSFGRRSNMWGHWF
;
A
#
# COMPACT_ATOMS: atom_id res chain seq x y z
N MET A 1 36.16 -17.61 -56.01
CA MET A 1 35.32 -17.96 -54.84
C MET A 1 35.87 -17.21 -53.62
N MET A 2 35.01 -16.74 -52.70
CA MET A 2 35.28 -15.92 -51.49
C MET A 2 35.19 -14.38 -51.63
N ARG A 3 33.94 -13.89 -51.68
CA ARG A 3 33.55 -12.47 -51.50
C ARG A 3 32.64 -12.29 -50.27
N GLN A 4 32.83 -13.10 -49.22
CA GLN A 4 31.94 -13.17 -48.05
C GLN A 4 32.49 -12.55 -46.74
N SER A 5 33.74 -12.08 -46.69
CA SER A 5 34.42 -11.84 -45.40
C SER A 5 34.38 -10.42 -44.84
N ARG A 6 33.98 -9.38 -45.61
CA ARG A 6 34.02 -7.98 -45.14
C ARG A 6 32.73 -7.49 -44.46
N CYS A 7 31.58 -8.09 -44.74
CA CYS A 7 30.30 -7.68 -44.15
C CYS A 7 30.07 -8.20 -42.72
N MET A 8 30.78 -9.25 -42.30
CA MET A 8 30.64 -9.83 -40.94
C MET A 8 31.43 -9.03 -39.89
N LEU A 9 32.60 -8.47 -40.26
CA LEU A 9 33.44 -7.68 -39.36
C LEU A 9 32.84 -6.31 -39.00
N SER A 10 32.03 -5.71 -39.89
CA SER A 10 31.37 -4.42 -39.63
C SER A 10 30.24 -4.50 -38.60
N ARG A 11 29.74 -5.70 -38.29
CA ARG A 11 28.70 -5.91 -37.27
C ARG A 11 29.22 -5.66 -35.85
N ASN A 12 30.51 -5.89 -35.61
CA ASN A 12 31.18 -5.69 -34.33
C ASN A 12 31.49 -4.20 -34.01
N PHE A 13 31.35 -3.31 -34.99
CA PHE A 13 31.58 -1.87 -34.83
C PHE A 13 30.29 -1.02 -34.87
N ARG A 14 29.11 -1.66 -34.82
CA ARG A 14 27.82 -0.93 -34.90
C ARG A 14 27.51 -0.16 -33.63
N LEU A 15 27.82 -0.72 -32.46
CA LEU A 15 27.56 -0.14 -31.15
C LEU A 15 28.64 -0.60 -30.15
N SER A 16 28.95 0.25 -29.17
CA SER A 16 29.81 -0.12 -28.04
C SER A 16 29.23 -1.32 -27.27
N LEU A 17 30.07 -2.24 -26.80
CA LEU A 17 29.66 -3.39 -25.99
C LEU A 17 29.15 -3.04 -24.58
N LYS A 18 29.07 -1.75 -24.23
CA LYS A 18 28.51 -1.29 -22.95
C LYS A 18 26.98 -1.45 -22.98
N TYR A 19 26.42 -1.98 -21.88
CA TYR A 19 24.98 -2.24 -21.68
C TYR A 19 24.39 -3.30 -22.63
N PRO A 20 24.84 -4.57 -22.55
CA PRO A 20 24.25 -5.64 -23.34
C PRO A 20 22.79 -5.90 -22.94
N SER A 21 22.04 -6.62 -23.79
CA SER A 21 20.71 -7.11 -23.43
C SER A 21 20.79 -8.05 -22.24
N LEU A 22 20.13 -7.69 -21.14
CA LEU A 22 20.10 -8.48 -19.91
C LEU A 22 18.84 -9.35 -19.85
N VAL A 23 18.93 -10.45 -19.09
CA VAL A 23 17.78 -11.29 -18.78
C VAL A 23 16.82 -10.50 -17.90
N SER A 24 15.54 -10.48 -18.27
CA SER A 24 14.53 -9.75 -17.51
C SER A 24 14.14 -10.47 -16.22
N TYR A 25 13.76 -9.69 -15.21
CA TYR A 25 13.36 -10.21 -13.90
C TYR A 25 12.13 -11.14 -13.96
N ASN A 26 11.32 -11.03 -15.02
CA ASN A 26 10.21 -11.94 -15.30
C ASN A 26 10.61 -13.42 -15.45
N LYS A 27 11.91 -13.70 -15.62
CA LYS A 27 12.44 -15.07 -15.79
C LYS A 27 13.33 -15.51 -14.63
N LEU A 28 13.53 -14.66 -13.62
CA LEU A 28 14.45 -14.93 -12.51
C LEU A 28 13.63 -15.34 -11.28
N PRO A 29 13.73 -16.59 -10.78
CA PRO A 29 12.90 -17.07 -9.66
C PRO A 29 13.04 -16.25 -8.37
N TRP A 30 14.22 -15.72 -8.07
CA TRP A 30 14.47 -14.90 -6.87
C TRP A 30 13.91 -13.48 -6.96
N GLU A 31 13.54 -13.01 -8.15
CA GLU A 31 12.86 -11.71 -8.34
C GLU A 31 11.33 -11.85 -8.40
N ILE A 32 10.82 -13.08 -8.48
CA ILE A 32 9.40 -13.39 -8.65
C ILE A 32 8.74 -13.56 -7.29
N VAL A 33 7.60 -12.90 -7.11
CA VAL A 33 6.77 -13.06 -5.90
C VAL A 33 5.76 -14.18 -6.15
N ASN A 34 5.82 -15.25 -5.34
CA ASN A 34 4.82 -16.30 -5.36
C ASN A 34 3.60 -15.88 -4.51
N HIS A 35 2.41 -16.15 -5.04
CA HIS A 35 1.13 -15.80 -4.42
C HIS A 35 0.78 -16.66 -3.20
N GLU A 36 1.39 -17.84 -3.07
CA GLU A 36 1.23 -18.72 -1.91
C GLU A 36 2.07 -18.27 -0.70
N THR A 37 2.92 -17.26 -0.88
CA THR A 37 3.80 -16.76 0.18
C THR A 37 3.27 -15.47 0.81
N PRO A 38 3.59 -15.21 2.09
CA PRO A 38 3.19 -13.97 2.76
C PRO A 38 3.79 -12.71 2.11
N ALA A 39 4.86 -12.84 1.31
CA ALA A 39 5.48 -11.75 0.58
C ALA A 39 4.52 -11.04 -0.39
N LEU A 40 3.54 -11.76 -0.96
CA LEU A 40 2.48 -11.15 -1.77
C LEU A 40 1.76 -10.05 -0.97
N HIS A 41 1.31 -10.40 0.22
CA HIS A 41 0.52 -9.55 1.10
C HIS A 41 1.35 -8.38 1.64
N MET A 42 2.63 -8.60 1.93
CA MET A 42 3.59 -7.55 2.29
C MET A 42 3.66 -6.43 1.23
N HIS A 43 3.66 -6.80 -0.06
CA HIS A 43 3.78 -5.81 -1.13
C HIS A 43 2.47 -5.07 -1.43
N VAL A 44 1.31 -5.73 -1.32
CA VAL A 44 0.02 -5.14 -1.76
C VAL A 44 -0.79 -4.49 -0.63
N ALA A 45 -0.65 -4.94 0.62
CA ALA A 45 -1.46 -4.42 1.72
C ALA A 45 -1.31 -2.90 1.97
N PRO A 46 -0.09 -2.31 1.92
CA PRO A 46 0.07 -0.86 2.07
C PRO A 46 -0.64 -0.05 0.98
N TYR A 47 -0.69 -0.59 -0.24
CA TYR A 47 -1.41 0.03 -1.35
C TYR A 47 -2.91 0.06 -1.10
N TYR A 48 -3.48 -1.03 -0.56
CA TYR A 48 -4.90 -1.06 -0.24
C TYR A 48 -5.28 -0.10 0.88
N GLU A 49 -4.42 0.06 1.90
CA GLU A 49 -4.59 1.08 2.94
C GLU A 49 -4.68 2.48 2.34
N GLN A 50 -3.77 2.81 1.42
CA GLN A 50 -3.72 4.09 0.72
C GLN A 50 -4.96 4.29 -0.18
N ILE A 51 -5.33 3.28 -0.96
CA ILE A 51 -6.46 3.33 -1.90
C ILE A 51 -7.79 3.49 -1.17
N ILE A 52 -8.01 2.71 -0.10
CA ILE A 52 -9.24 2.80 0.69
C ILE A 52 -9.28 4.15 1.41
N SER A 53 -8.15 4.67 1.89
CA SER A 53 -8.07 6.02 2.46
C SER A 53 -8.42 7.12 1.46
N LEU A 54 -7.98 6.99 0.21
CA LEU A 54 -8.36 7.91 -0.88
C LEU A 54 -9.85 7.78 -1.23
N ALA A 55 -10.34 6.54 -1.35
CA ALA A 55 -11.74 6.24 -1.64
C ALA A 55 -12.70 6.72 -0.54
N ALA A 56 -12.22 6.83 0.70
CA ALA A 56 -12.96 7.39 1.83
C ALA A 56 -13.11 8.92 1.76
N THR A 57 -12.21 9.61 1.05
CA THR A 57 -12.15 11.08 1.05
C THR A 57 -12.69 11.70 -0.24
N THR A 58 -12.56 11.00 -1.36
CA THR A 58 -12.93 11.54 -2.68
C THR A 58 -13.64 10.50 -3.55
N ALA A 59 -14.34 10.98 -4.58
CA ALA A 59 -14.90 10.14 -5.62
C ALA A 59 -13.79 9.77 -6.62
N VAL A 60 -13.25 8.56 -6.49
CA VAL A 60 -12.30 7.96 -7.43
C VAL A 60 -13.07 7.34 -8.61
N PRO A 61 -12.80 7.76 -9.85
CA PRO A 61 -13.52 7.24 -11.02
C PRO A 61 -13.24 5.76 -11.24
N HIS A 62 -14.26 5.03 -11.69
CA HIS A 62 -14.22 3.59 -11.99
C HIS A 62 -13.77 2.67 -10.85
N LEU A 63 -13.70 3.17 -9.62
CA LEU A 63 -13.33 2.37 -8.46
C LEU A 63 -14.54 1.67 -7.83
N ALA A 64 -15.72 2.32 -7.80
CA ALA A 64 -16.96 1.68 -7.35
C ALA A 64 -17.66 0.93 -8.50
N HIS A 65 -17.99 -0.33 -8.29
CA HIS A 65 -18.74 -1.16 -9.23
C HIS A 65 -19.93 -1.85 -8.54
N ALA A 66 -21.03 -1.99 -9.27
CA ALA A 66 -22.22 -2.72 -8.79
C ALA A 66 -22.10 -4.24 -8.98
N LYS A 67 -21.30 -4.68 -9.97
CA LYS A 67 -21.10 -6.08 -10.34
C LYS A 67 -19.68 -6.27 -10.86
N HIS A 68 -19.20 -7.51 -10.89
CA HIS A 68 -17.92 -7.85 -11.51
C HIS A 68 -17.88 -7.38 -12.98
N GLN A 69 -16.69 -6.94 -13.40
CA GLN A 69 -16.46 -6.53 -14.78
C GLN A 69 -16.60 -7.72 -15.73
N THR A 70 -17.58 -7.65 -16.64
CA THR A 70 -17.80 -8.69 -17.64
C THR A 70 -16.85 -8.48 -18.83
N VAL A 71 -15.77 -9.26 -18.87
CA VAL A 71 -14.81 -9.29 -19.98
C VAL A 71 -14.93 -10.64 -20.69
N ALA A 72 -14.99 -10.61 -22.03
CA ALA A 72 -14.97 -11.81 -22.86
C ALA A 72 -13.74 -12.67 -22.51
N GLU A 73 -13.92 -13.98 -22.42
CA GLU A 73 -12.91 -14.91 -21.92
C GLU A 73 -11.54 -14.75 -22.61
N ALA A 74 -11.55 -14.64 -23.95
CA ALA A 74 -10.35 -14.44 -24.76
C ALA A 74 -9.56 -13.15 -24.43
N GLN A 75 -10.21 -12.15 -23.81
CA GLN A 75 -9.59 -10.87 -23.45
C GLN A 75 -9.26 -10.74 -21.96
N ARG A 76 -9.70 -11.67 -21.10
CA ARG A 76 -9.54 -11.59 -19.64
C ARG A 76 -8.10 -11.40 -19.21
N LEU A 77 -7.20 -12.26 -19.70
CA LEU A 77 -5.77 -12.20 -19.35
C LEU A 77 -5.07 -10.92 -19.84
N ARG A 78 -5.63 -10.25 -20.85
CA ARG A 78 -5.10 -8.99 -21.38
C ARG A 78 -5.63 -7.79 -20.63
N ALA A 79 -6.91 -7.79 -20.27
CA ALA A 79 -7.61 -6.61 -19.77
C ALA A 79 -7.70 -6.52 -18.24
N LEU A 80 -7.74 -7.66 -17.54
CA LEU A 80 -7.96 -7.68 -16.09
C LEU A 80 -6.70 -7.43 -15.25
N PRO A 81 -5.49 -7.91 -15.58
CA PRO A 81 -4.32 -7.64 -14.75
C PRO A 81 -4.07 -6.13 -14.52
N GLY A 82 -3.90 -5.73 -13.26
CA GLY A 82 -3.76 -4.34 -12.83
C GLY A 82 -5.07 -3.58 -12.65
N THR A 83 -6.22 -4.23 -12.85
CA THR A 83 -7.53 -3.65 -12.51
C THR A 83 -7.85 -3.84 -11.04
N LEU A 84 -8.44 -2.81 -10.45
CA LEU A 84 -8.87 -2.79 -9.06
C LEU A 84 -10.21 -2.08 -8.94
N TYR A 85 -11.14 -2.69 -8.21
CA TYR A 85 -12.45 -2.10 -7.94
C TYR A 85 -13.01 -2.57 -6.59
N LEU A 86 -14.01 -1.83 -6.11
CA LEU A 86 -14.77 -2.05 -4.89
C LEU A 86 -16.21 -2.43 -5.24
N MET A 87 -16.74 -3.44 -4.57
CA MET A 87 -18.15 -3.81 -4.64
C MET A 87 -18.78 -3.87 -3.24
N LYS A 88 -20.09 -3.63 -3.20
CA LYS A 88 -20.88 -3.78 -1.98
C LYS A 88 -21.03 -5.26 -1.61
N GLY A 89 -20.98 -5.56 -0.32
CA GLY A 89 -21.17 -6.89 0.22
C GLY A 89 -19.87 -7.69 0.39
N GLY A 90 -20.02 -8.94 0.82
CA GLY A 90 -18.91 -9.88 0.99
C GLY A 90 -18.29 -10.35 -0.32
N ALA A 91 -17.17 -11.07 -0.22
CA ALA A 91 -16.45 -11.58 -1.39
C ALA A 91 -17.30 -12.56 -2.20
N GLN A 92 -17.75 -12.12 -3.37
CA GLN A 92 -18.37 -12.91 -4.43
C GLN A 92 -17.28 -13.40 -5.37
N THR A 93 -17.32 -14.69 -5.70
CA THR A 93 -16.34 -15.29 -6.61
C THR A 93 -16.75 -14.98 -8.06
N PRO A 94 -15.87 -14.35 -8.87
CA PRO A 94 -16.12 -14.16 -10.29
C PRO A 94 -16.28 -15.51 -11.02
N PRO A 95 -17.02 -15.55 -12.15
CA PRO A 95 -17.18 -16.79 -12.91
C PRO A 95 -15.86 -17.28 -13.50
N GLY A 96 -15.58 -18.58 -13.35
CA GLY A 96 -14.35 -19.23 -13.80
C GLY A 96 -13.15 -19.04 -12.86
N PHE A 97 -13.45 -18.80 -11.57
CA PHE A 97 -12.45 -18.71 -10.50
C PHE A 97 -12.81 -19.66 -9.36
N THR A 98 -11.76 -20.20 -8.74
CA THR A 98 -11.82 -20.95 -7.49
C THR A 98 -11.33 -20.06 -6.35
N ALA A 99 -12.07 -19.99 -5.24
CA ALA A 99 -11.73 -19.13 -4.12
C ALA A 99 -11.05 -19.92 -3.01
N HIS A 100 -9.94 -19.37 -2.50
CA HIS A 100 -9.19 -19.88 -1.37
C HIS A 100 -9.13 -18.82 -0.27
N ASP A 101 -9.60 -19.16 0.92
CA ASP A 101 -9.47 -18.27 2.08
C ASP A 101 -8.01 -18.24 2.54
N VAL A 102 -7.46 -17.04 2.73
CA VAL A 102 -6.11 -16.86 3.28
C VAL A 102 -6.21 -16.94 4.80
N ALA A 103 -5.94 -18.12 5.35
CA ALA A 103 -5.98 -18.38 6.80
C ALA A 103 -4.63 -18.18 7.50
N ASP A 104 -3.53 -18.00 6.75
CA ASP A 104 -2.20 -17.84 7.32
C ASP A 104 -2.06 -16.49 8.05
N SER A 105 -1.81 -16.55 9.35
CA SER A 105 -1.58 -15.36 10.20
C SER A 105 -0.39 -14.50 9.74
N VAL A 106 0.66 -15.11 9.15
CA VAL A 106 1.85 -14.38 8.67
C VAL A 106 1.53 -13.57 7.42
N ALA A 107 0.62 -14.05 6.58
CA ALA A 107 0.06 -13.29 5.46
C ALA A 107 -0.89 -12.19 5.94
N LEU A 108 -1.74 -12.49 6.94
CA LEU A 108 -2.76 -11.56 7.42
C LEU A 108 -2.21 -10.39 8.24
N GLN A 109 -1.04 -10.53 8.89
CA GLN A 109 -0.46 -9.46 9.73
C GLN A 109 -0.23 -8.14 8.98
N TYR A 110 0.03 -8.20 7.67
CA TYR A 110 0.29 -7.01 6.85
C TYR A 110 -0.95 -6.11 6.67
N TYR A 111 -2.15 -6.63 6.95
CA TYR A 111 -3.38 -5.85 6.94
C TYR A 111 -3.66 -5.15 8.28
N GLY A 112 -2.78 -5.25 9.27
CA GLY A 112 -2.95 -4.60 10.58
C GLY A 112 -3.10 -3.08 10.50
N GLY A 113 -2.32 -2.42 9.64
CA GLY A 113 -2.43 -0.97 9.38
C GLY A 113 -3.80 -0.61 8.81
N LEU A 114 -4.22 -1.32 7.75
CA LEU A 114 -5.54 -1.17 7.13
C LEU A 114 -6.69 -1.39 8.14
N SER A 115 -6.66 -2.50 8.87
CA SER A 115 -7.69 -2.88 9.83
C SER A 115 -7.75 -1.95 11.03
N GLY A 116 -6.60 -1.49 11.51
CA GLY A 116 -6.50 -0.63 12.69
C GLY A 116 -6.79 0.85 12.42
N THR A 117 -6.57 1.34 11.20
CA THR A 117 -6.63 2.79 10.92
C THR A 117 -7.72 3.20 9.94
N VAL A 118 -8.10 2.33 8.99
CA VAL A 118 -9.00 2.70 7.88
C VAL A 118 -10.32 1.95 7.96
N ALA A 119 -10.26 0.62 7.87
CA ALA A 119 -11.40 -0.26 7.60
C ALA A 119 -11.13 -1.65 8.20
N PRO A 120 -11.93 -2.15 9.15
CA PRO A 120 -11.68 -3.46 9.75
C PRO A 120 -11.76 -4.57 8.69
N VAL A 121 -10.69 -5.34 8.56
CA VAL A 121 -10.61 -6.43 7.58
C VAL A 121 -11.26 -7.67 8.17
N ALA A 122 -12.28 -8.19 7.50
CA ALA A 122 -13.04 -9.36 7.95
C ALA A 122 -12.42 -10.66 7.43
N HIS A 123 -12.09 -10.71 6.13
CA HIS A 123 -11.43 -11.87 5.52
C HIS A 123 -10.72 -11.47 4.23
N VAL A 124 -9.73 -12.27 3.85
CA VAL A 124 -8.96 -12.13 2.61
C VAL A 124 -9.07 -13.43 1.83
N ARG A 125 -9.46 -13.35 0.56
CA ARG A 125 -9.54 -14.51 -0.35
C ARG A 125 -8.63 -14.32 -1.53
N LEU A 126 -7.87 -15.35 -1.85
CA LEU A 126 -7.19 -15.45 -3.14
C LEU A 126 -8.05 -16.29 -4.07
N MET A 127 -8.42 -15.72 -5.21
CA MET A 127 -9.20 -16.39 -6.23
C MET A 127 -8.30 -16.70 -7.42
N VAL A 128 -8.30 -17.95 -7.87
CA VAL A 128 -7.43 -18.45 -8.94
C VAL A 128 -8.31 -18.82 -10.13
N SER A 129 -7.97 -18.32 -11.32
CA SER A 129 -8.68 -18.68 -12.55
C SER A 129 -8.49 -20.16 -12.90
N ASP A 130 -9.45 -20.75 -13.60
CA ASP A 130 -9.39 -22.18 -14.00
C ASP A 130 -8.15 -22.52 -14.84
N ASP A 131 -7.62 -21.55 -15.60
CA ASP A 131 -6.39 -21.68 -16.41
C ASP A 131 -5.09 -21.38 -15.64
N LEU A 132 -5.19 -21.07 -14.34
CA LEU A 132 -4.09 -20.73 -13.43
C LEU A 132 -3.21 -19.56 -13.89
N ARG A 133 -3.71 -18.68 -14.78
CA ARG A 133 -2.94 -17.57 -15.36
C ARG A 133 -3.37 -16.20 -14.85
N LEU A 134 -4.46 -16.13 -14.10
CA LEU A 134 -5.00 -14.89 -13.56
C LEU A 134 -5.42 -15.10 -12.10
N LEU A 135 -4.94 -14.24 -11.23
CA LEU A 135 -5.27 -14.22 -9.82
C LEU A 135 -6.12 -13.00 -9.52
N CYS A 136 -7.01 -13.12 -8.54
CA CYS A 136 -7.75 -12.01 -7.96
C CYS A 136 -7.65 -12.08 -6.44
N LEU A 137 -7.07 -11.05 -5.83
CA LEU A 137 -7.05 -10.91 -4.38
C LEU A 137 -8.27 -10.08 -3.96
N ALA A 138 -9.13 -10.70 -3.16
CA ALA A 138 -10.32 -10.10 -2.61
C ALA A 138 -10.10 -9.79 -1.11
N VAL A 139 -10.25 -8.52 -0.72
CA VAL A 139 -10.15 -8.09 0.68
C VAL A 139 -11.50 -7.54 1.10
N THR A 140 -12.19 -8.27 1.97
CA THR A 140 -13.49 -7.86 2.50
C THR A 140 -13.32 -7.11 3.80
N CYS A 141 -13.87 -5.90 3.84
CA CYS A 141 -13.92 -5.06 5.03
C CYS A 141 -15.36 -5.03 5.56
N ALA A 142 -15.52 -5.10 6.88
CA ALA A 142 -16.82 -5.07 7.54
C ALA A 142 -16.77 -4.24 8.82
N GLY A 143 -17.86 -3.54 9.14
CA GLY A 143 -18.00 -2.76 10.36
C GLY A 143 -17.92 -1.24 10.16
N ALA A 144 -17.69 -0.51 11.26
CA ALA A 144 -17.72 0.95 11.27
C ALA A 144 -16.41 1.54 10.72
N TYR A 145 -16.53 2.40 9.70
CA TYR A 145 -15.40 3.09 9.09
C TYR A 145 -15.11 4.41 9.81
N ARG A 146 -13.84 4.69 10.07
CA ARG A 146 -13.44 5.80 10.95
C ARG A 146 -13.76 7.20 10.41
N SER A 147 -13.92 7.38 9.10
CA SER A 147 -14.29 8.67 8.49
C SER A 147 -14.56 8.50 7.00
N VAL A 148 -15.82 8.57 6.58
CA VAL A 148 -16.21 8.55 5.16
C VAL A 148 -16.77 9.92 4.80
N ALA A 149 -16.10 10.63 3.90
CA ALA A 149 -16.56 11.93 3.42
C ALA A 149 -17.81 11.79 2.55
N PRO A 150 -18.70 12.79 2.53
CA PRO A 150 -19.83 12.80 1.63
C PRO A 150 -19.36 12.76 0.16
N ARG A 151 -20.12 12.06 -0.69
CA ARG A 151 -19.88 11.79 -2.11
C ARG A 151 -18.61 10.98 -2.43
N SER A 152 -17.89 10.49 -1.42
CA SER A 152 -16.70 9.64 -1.61
C SER A 152 -17.07 8.28 -2.21
N THR A 153 -16.09 7.59 -2.81
CA THR A 153 -16.31 6.26 -3.40
C THR A 153 -16.80 5.26 -2.37
N LEU A 154 -16.28 5.28 -1.14
CA LEU A 154 -16.75 4.36 -0.09
C LEU A 154 -18.23 4.62 0.27
N GLN A 155 -18.68 5.87 0.28
CA GLN A 155 -20.09 6.15 0.47
C GLN A 155 -20.95 5.57 -0.67
N GLN A 156 -20.49 5.69 -1.93
CA GLN A 156 -21.19 5.15 -3.10
C GLN A 156 -21.34 3.62 -3.05
N VAL A 157 -20.34 2.92 -2.51
CA VAL A 157 -20.37 1.45 -2.33
C VAL A 157 -21.23 1.03 -1.13
N GLY A 158 -21.73 1.98 -0.34
CA GLY A 158 -22.63 1.72 0.79
C GLY A 158 -21.91 1.50 2.13
N ALA A 159 -20.63 1.87 2.23
CA ALA A 159 -19.86 1.75 3.46
C ALA A 159 -20.39 2.67 4.60
N ALA A 160 -21.18 3.69 4.28
CA ALA A 160 -21.71 4.66 5.25
C ALA A 160 -23.20 4.43 5.61
N ALA A 161 -23.77 3.26 5.32
CA ALA A 161 -25.19 3.02 5.58
C ALA A 161 -25.47 2.87 7.09
N GLU A 162 -26.31 3.75 7.65
CA GLU A 162 -26.74 3.75 9.07
C GLU A 162 -27.55 2.50 9.50
N ARG A 163 -27.86 1.60 8.56
CA ARG A 163 -28.66 0.39 8.80
C ARG A 163 -27.94 -0.88 8.34
N GLY A 164 -26.98 -1.32 9.15
CA GLY A 164 -26.78 -2.74 9.44
C GLY A 164 -25.95 -3.60 8.48
N ASP A 165 -25.52 -3.13 7.31
CA ASP A 165 -24.61 -3.92 6.47
C ASP A 165 -23.63 -3.05 5.70
N THR A 166 -22.58 -2.61 6.41
CA THR A 166 -21.50 -1.75 5.91
C THR A 166 -20.35 -2.57 5.33
N THR A 167 -20.65 -3.70 4.69
CA THR A 167 -19.65 -4.61 4.14
C THR A 167 -19.30 -4.20 2.70
N PHE A 168 -18.02 -4.14 2.37
CA PHE A 168 -17.55 -4.02 0.99
C PHE A 168 -16.33 -4.90 0.74
N THR A 169 -16.08 -5.21 -0.53
CA THR A 169 -14.93 -6.03 -0.93
C THR A 169 -14.13 -5.33 -2.03
N LEU A 170 -12.82 -5.25 -1.84
CA LEU A 170 -11.85 -4.82 -2.83
C LEU A 170 -11.40 -6.03 -3.64
N TYR A 171 -11.44 -5.95 -4.96
CA TYR A 171 -10.93 -6.95 -5.89
C TYR A 171 -9.75 -6.38 -6.65
N HIS A 172 -8.61 -7.08 -6.65
CA HIS A 172 -7.42 -6.71 -7.39
C HIS A 172 -6.94 -7.89 -8.24
N TYR A 173 -6.89 -7.71 -9.56
CA TYR A 173 -6.47 -8.76 -10.49
C TYR A 173 -5.00 -8.59 -10.88
N PHE A 174 -4.26 -9.70 -10.93
CA PHE A 174 -2.85 -9.71 -11.32
C PHE A 174 -2.44 -11.07 -11.89
N ARG A 175 -1.29 -11.13 -12.55
CA ARG A 175 -0.74 -12.38 -13.09
C ARG A 175 0.08 -13.10 -12.00
N PRO A 176 0.02 -14.44 -11.92
CA PRO A 176 0.87 -15.22 -11.03
C PRO A 176 2.33 -15.14 -11.47
N ASN A 177 3.25 -15.34 -10.51
CA ASN A 177 4.68 -15.49 -10.74
C ASN A 177 5.29 -14.32 -11.54
N ARG A 178 5.04 -13.11 -11.06
CA ARG A 178 5.58 -11.86 -11.60
C ARG A 178 6.40 -11.11 -10.55
N PRO A 179 7.34 -10.25 -10.96
CA PRO A 179 8.03 -9.38 -10.02
C PRO A 179 7.06 -8.42 -9.34
N ALA A 180 7.37 -8.02 -8.11
CA ALA A 180 6.54 -7.13 -7.30
C ALA A 180 6.10 -5.86 -8.06
N THR A 181 6.96 -5.33 -8.93
CA THR A 181 6.69 -4.15 -9.76
C THR A 181 5.47 -4.30 -10.67
N GLU A 182 5.15 -5.50 -11.14
CA GLU A 182 3.97 -5.72 -11.97
C GLU A 182 2.68 -5.67 -11.13
N LEU A 183 2.76 -6.11 -9.87
CA LEU A 183 1.63 -6.06 -8.93
C LEU A 183 1.35 -4.64 -8.46
N THR A 184 2.38 -3.86 -8.15
CA THR A 184 2.23 -2.57 -7.48
C THR A 184 2.15 -1.38 -8.43
N ARG A 185 2.86 -1.41 -9.56
CA ARG A 185 2.90 -0.28 -10.51
C ARG A 185 1.53 0.17 -11.04
N PRO A 186 0.56 -0.72 -11.34
CA PRO A 186 -0.78 -0.29 -11.73
C PRO A 186 -1.52 0.49 -10.64
N LEU A 187 -1.12 0.32 -9.38
CA LEU A 187 -1.73 0.94 -8.20
C LEU A 187 -1.12 2.31 -7.87
N ASP A 188 0.07 2.63 -8.37
CA ASP A 188 0.74 3.91 -8.14
C ASP A 188 -0.13 5.12 -8.55
N LYS A 189 -1.02 4.94 -9.54
CA LYS A 189 -1.99 5.98 -9.98
C LYS A 189 -2.94 6.44 -8.87
N TYR A 190 -3.10 5.64 -7.82
CA TYR A 190 -3.95 5.99 -6.67
C TYR A 190 -3.22 6.77 -5.59
N TYR A 191 -1.91 7.01 -5.69
CA TYR A 191 -1.12 7.86 -4.77
C TYR A 191 -1.41 9.36 -4.95
N VAL A 192 -2.68 9.70 -4.90
CA VAL A 192 -3.16 11.08 -4.84
C VAL A 192 -3.45 11.40 -3.38
N HIS A 193 -2.71 12.32 -2.79
CA HIS A 193 -2.94 12.74 -1.42
C HIS A 193 -4.05 13.80 -1.39
N ARG A 194 -5.19 13.45 -0.77
CA ARG A 194 -6.33 14.36 -0.58
C ARG A 194 -6.46 14.73 0.90
N PRO A 195 -6.61 16.02 1.24
CA PRO A 195 -6.73 16.46 2.61
C PRO A 195 -8.06 15.98 3.20
N ARG A 196 -8.08 15.77 4.52
CA ARG A 196 -9.30 15.57 5.31
C ARG A 196 -9.65 16.88 6.02
N ALA A 197 -10.86 17.38 5.81
CA ALA A 197 -11.32 18.65 6.37
C ALA A 197 -11.98 18.51 7.75
N ASN A 198 -12.02 17.31 8.34
CA ASN A 198 -12.77 17.03 9.57
C ASN A 198 -12.40 17.96 10.74
N VAL A 199 -11.15 18.39 10.85
CA VAL A 199 -10.70 19.33 11.90
C VAL A 199 -11.18 20.76 11.60
N LEU A 200 -11.29 21.14 10.32
CA LEU A 200 -11.79 22.44 9.89
C LEU A 200 -13.30 22.55 10.07
N ASP A 201 -14.04 21.44 10.02
CA ASP A 201 -15.49 21.41 10.27
C ASP A 201 -15.84 21.95 11.67
N ALA A 202 -14.97 21.76 12.67
CA ALA A 202 -15.12 22.31 14.02
C ALA A 202 -15.10 23.85 14.06
N PHE A 203 -14.52 24.50 13.04
CA PHE A 203 -14.47 25.96 12.91
C PHE A 203 -15.58 26.50 11.99
N ALA A 204 -16.23 25.63 11.21
CA ALA A 204 -17.21 26.03 10.19
C ALA A 204 -18.50 26.61 10.79
N SER A 205 -18.90 26.17 11.99
CA SER A 205 -20.08 26.67 12.72
C SER A 205 -19.83 27.99 13.48
N GLY A 206 -18.58 28.47 13.51
CA GLY A 206 -18.18 29.77 14.07
C GLY A 206 -18.41 29.96 15.58
N SER A 207 -18.92 28.96 16.29
CA SER A 207 -19.37 29.06 17.67
C SER A 207 -18.75 27.96 18.52
N GLY A 208 -17.84 28.31 19.43
CA GLY A 208 -17.30 27.39 20.44
C GLY A 208 -15.77 27.34 20.57
N TRP A 209 -15.03 27.93 19.63
CA TRP A 209 -13.58 28.07 19.74
C TRP A 209 -13.19 29.52 20.06
N VAL A 210 -12.12 29.72 20.84
CA VAL A 210 -11.61 31.05 21.19
C VAL A 210 -10.19 31.20 20.61
N PRO A 211 -9.93 32.19 19.75
CA PRO A 211 -8.60 32.42 19.22
C PRO A 211 -7.63 32.87 20.32
N GLN A 212 -6.47 32.21 20.39
CA GLN A 212 -5.35 32.66 21.23
C GLN A 212 -4.42 33.54 20.39
N LEU A 213 -4.60 34.85 20.48
CA LEU A 213 -3.83 35.83 19.71
C LEU A 213 -2.49 36.21 20.36
N ALA A 214 -2.34 35.92 21.66
CA ALA A 214 -1.13 36.20 22.42
C ALA A 214 -0.64 34.94 23.14
N VAL A 215 0.68 34.79 23.25
CA VAL A 215 1.28 33.75 24.08
C VAL A 215 0.96 34.07 25.54
N PRO A 216 0.44 33.11 26.32
CA PRO A 216 0.13 33.35 27.73
C PRO A 216 1.42 33.66 28.51
N THR A 217 1.35 34.65 29.41
CA THR A 217 2.45 34.96 30.33
C THR A 217 2.61 33.81 31.33
N ARG A 218 3.79 33.20 31.36
CA ARG A 218 4.13 32.17 32.34
C ARG A 218 4.72 32.84 33.58
N GLU A 219 4.07 32.69 34.73
CA GLU A 219 4.63 33.11 36.02
C GLU A 219 5.98 32.43 36.26
N LYS A 220 6.93 33.10 36.95
CA LYS A 220 8.33 32.65 37.10
C LYS A 220 8.48 31.18 37.55
N ALA A 221 7.57 30.66 38.37
CA ALA A 221 7.56 29.27 38.83
C ALA A 221 7.07 28.25 37.78
N ARG A 222 6.25 28.67 36.80
CA ARG A 222 5.74 27.87 35.66
C ARG A 222 6.40 28.21 34.32
N ALA A 223 7.29 29.21 34.31
CA ALA A 223 8.02 29.66 33.13
C ALA A 223 9.12 28.67 32.73
N GLN A 224 9.70 27.98 33.71
CA GLN A 224 10.74 26.98 33.46
C GLN A 224 10.09 25.67 33.02
N LEU A 225 10.64 25.08 31.95
CA LEU A 225 10.26 23.72 31.53
C LEU A 225 10.62 22.75 32.65
N THR A 226 9.79 21.73 32.86
CA THR A 226 10.09 20.65 33.79
C THR A 226 11.46 20.05 33.42
N PRO A 227 12.44 20.04 34.34
CA PRO A 227 13.76 19.50 34.03
C PRO A 227 13.66 18.00 33.75
N LEU A 228 14.49 17.52 32.81
CA LEU A 228 14.62 16.10 32.56
C LEU A 228 15.20 15.40 33.79
N PRO A 229 14.87 14.12 34.04
CA PRO A 229 15.54 13.34 35.06
C PRO A 229 17.05 13.26 34.75
N PRO A 230 17.91 13.11 35.77
CA PRO A 230 19.34 12.92 35.55
C PRO A 230 19.61 11.75 34.60
N TYR A 231 20.37 12.01 33.54
CA TYR A 231 20.77 10.99 32.57
C TYR A 231 21.60 9.90 33.25
N ARG A 232 21.23 8.64 33.01
CA ARG A 232 21.96 7.46 33.50
C ARG A 232 22.55 6.72 32.29
N PRO A 233 23.88 6.62 32.19
CA PRO A 233 24.51 5.93 31.06
C PRO A 233 24.23 4.43 31.11
N PRO A 234 24.27 3.73 29.95
CA PRO A 234 24.13 2.29 29.90
C PRO A 234 25.30 1.60 30.62
N GLN A 235 25.04 0.40 31.13
CA GLN A 235 26.03 -0.44 31.82
C GLN A 235 26.50 -1.63 30.97
N SER A 236 25.90 -1.83 29.80
CA SER A 236 26.28 -2.88 28.86
C SER A 236 27.36 -2.39 27.89
N TYR A 237 28.12 -3.34 27.32
CA TYR A 237 29.02 -3.05 26.21
C TYR A 237 28.23 -2.61 24.99
N LEU A 238 28.63 -1.46 24.43
CA LEU A 238 27.97 -0.86 23.26
C LEU A 238 28.69 -1.27 21.97
N MET A 239 27.96 -1.28 20.86
CA MET A 239 28.51 -1.55 19.53
C MET A 239 29.52 -0.49 19.02
N GLY A 240 29.72 0.59 19.77
CA GLY A 240 30.60 1.71 19.41
C GLY A 240 29.82 2.95 18.97
N LEU A 241 30.51 3.86 18.26
CA LEU A 241 29.93 5.10 17.76
C LEU A 241 29.09 4.85 16.50
N ALA A 242 27.77 4.83 16.67
CA ALA A 242 26.80 4.62 15.60
C ALA A 242 27.01 5.53 14.37
N GLU A 243 27.44 6.78 14.60
CA GLU A 243 27.67 7.77 13.54
C GLU A 243 28.77 7.37 12.54
N ARG A 244 29.76 6.58 12.97
CA ARG A 244 30.86 6.09 12.11
C ARG A 244 30.56 4.72 11.49
N LEU A 245 29.60 3.99 12.06
CA LEU A 245 29.15 2.69 11.57
C LEU A 245 28.08 2.79 10.47
N ALA A 246 27.81 4.01 10.00
CA ALA A 246 26.71 4.29 9.07
C ALA A 246 25.33 3.86 9.60
N VAL A 247 25.20 3.74 10.92
CA VAL A 247 23.94 3.40 11.59
C VAL A 247 23.03 4.63 11.60
N ILE A 248 21.74 4.41 11.31
CA ILE A 248 20.72 5.43 11.46
C ILE A 248 20.29 5.57 12.93
N PRO A 249 19.83 6.75 13.37
CA PRO A 249 19.35 6.96 14.73
C PRO A 249 18.37 5.86 15.19
N GLY A 250 18.67 5.24 16.34
CA GLY A 250 17.87 4.15 16.92
C GLY A 250 17.68 2.92 16.02
N ASN A 251 18.54 2.70 15.00
CA ASN A 251 18.38 1.66 13.97
C ASN A 251 17.02 1.69 13.25
N SER A 252 16.33 2.83 13.25
CA SER A 252 14.93 2.92 12.81
C SER A 252 14.70 3.98 11.73
N PHE A 253 14.98 5.26 12.01
CA PHE A 253 14.77 6.34 11.05
C PHE A 253 15.67 7.55 11.35
N GLY A 254 15.71 8.53 10.43
CA GLY A 254 16.52 9.72 10.57
C GLY A 254 17.83 9.65 9.79
N ARG A 255 18.80 10.49 10.16
CA ARG A 255 20.05 10.65 9.40
C ARG A 255 21.25 10.39 10.28
N ARG A 256 22.18 9.57 9.80
CA ARG A 256 23.48 9.33 10.45
C ARG A 256 24.21 10.64 10.85
N SER A 257 24.15 11.65 9.98
CA SER A 257 24.80 12.94 10.21
C SER A 257 24.16 13.78 11.31
N ASN A 258 22.95 13.44 11.75
CA ASN A 258 22.25 14.08 12.84
C ASN A 258 21.82 12.98 13.82
N MET A 259 22.79 12.48 14.59
CA MET A 259 22.57 11.36 15.50
C MET A 259 21.80 11.81 16.74
N TRP A 260 20.75 11.07 17.09
CA TRP A 260 19.94 11.30 18.28
C TRP A 260 19.31 9.98 18.74
N GLY A 261 18.75 9.96 19.95
CA GLY A 261 18.01 8.80 20.46
C GLY A 261 18.86 7.53 20.61
N HIS A 262 20.19 7.68 20.63
CA HIS A 262 21.11 6.62 20.98
C HIS A 262 21.43 6.71 22.48
N TRP A 263 22.33 5.85 22.94
CA TRP A 263 22.78 5.84 24.31
C TRP A 263 23.37 7.19 24.79
N PHE A 264 23.96 8.01 23.92
CA PHE A 264 24.55 9.32 24.24
C PHE A 264 23.97 10.44 23.36
#